data_AF-W9BWG3-F1
#
_entry.id   AF-W9BWG3-F1
#
_cell.length_a   1.000
_cell.length_b   1.000
_cell.length_c   1.000
_cell.angle_alpha   90.00
_cell.angle_beta   90.00
_cell.angle_gamma   90.00
#
_symmetry.space_group_name_H-M   'P 1'
#
loop_
_entity.id
_entity.type
_entity.pdbx_description
1 polymer ?
#
loop_
_entity_poly.entity_id
_entity_poly.type
_entity_poly.pdbx_seq_one_letter_code
_entity_poly.pdbx_strand_id
1 'polypeptide(L)'
;MGKEYRAKSFKSGNSVAIRMPAALGIEPDREWTIVEADGKMTIEPAANPMKKIDVSGFWGKAPGLQLPPREDFEERPSALAPRLPSGRS
;
A
#
# COMPACT_ATOMS: atom_id res chain seq x y z
N MET A 1 -16.65 22.72 11.23
CA MET A 1 -17.79 21.88 11.68
C MET A 1 -17.60 20.48 11.11
N GLY A 2 -17.34 19.48 11.96
CA GLY A 2 -17.24 18.08 11.53
C GLY A 2 -18.62 17.52 11.20
N LYS A 3 -18.71 16.59 10.26
CA LYS A 3 -19.94 15.84 9.99
C LYS A 3 -20.04 14.70 11.00
N GLU A 4 -21.16 14.63 11.73
CA GLU A 4 -21.47 13.49 12.59
C GLU A 4 -22.07 12.37 11.74
N TYR A 5 -21.54 11.16 11.88
CA TYR A 5 -22.08 9.97 11.24
C TYR A 5 -22.54 8.98 12.32
N ARG A 6 -23.80 8.58 12.26
CA ARG A 6 -24.35 7.54 13.13
C ARG A 6 -24.21 6.18 12.47
N ALA A 7 -23.56 5.24 13.14
CA ALA A 7 -23.40 3.87 12.68
C ALA A 7 -23.83 2.88 13.77
N LYS A 8 -24.33 1.72 13.36
CA LYS A 8 -24.67 0.61 14.26
C LYS A 8 -23.59 -0.46 14.19
N SER A 9 -23.20 -0.99 15.33
CA SER A 9 -22.29 -2.13 15.42
C SER A 9 -22.99 -3.44 15.05
N PHE A 10 -22.23 -4.39 14.53
CA PHE A 10 -22.71 -5.73 14.21
C PHE A 10 -21.63 -6.77 14.48
N LYS A 11 -22.04 -8.02 14.70
CA LYS A 11 -21.12 -9.15 14.92
C LYS A 11 -20.43 -9.52 13.61
N SER A 12 -19.11 -9.65 13.65
CA SER A 12 -18.26 -10.09 12.54
C SER A 12 -17.33 -11.19 13.05
N GLY A 13 -17.75 -12.45 12.90
CA GLY A 13 -17.05 -13.59 13.47
C GLY A 13 -16.97 -13.52 15.00
N ASN A 14 -15.74 -13.55 15.54
CA ASN A 14 -15.46 -13.41 16.96
C ASN A 14 -15.29 -11.94 17.40
N SER A 15 -15.52 -11.00 16.49
CA SER A 15 -15.30 -9.57 16.69
C SER A 15 -16.57 -8.75 16.47
N VAL A 16 -16.48 -7.45 16.75
CA VAL A 16 -17.51 -6.45 16.42
C VAL A 16 -16.96 -5.50 15.37
N ALA A 17 -17.81 -5.15 14.41
CA ALA A 17 -17.49 -4.16 13.38
C ALA A 17 -18.53 -3.05 13.36
N ILE A 18 -18.12 -1.86 12.95
CA ILE A 18 -18.98 -0.71 12.66
C ILE A 18 -18.82 -0.34 11.19
N ARG A 19 -19.92 0.02 10.52
CA ARG A 19 -19.85 0.45 9.12
C ARG A 19 -19.28 1.86 9.05
N MET A 20 -18.21 2.01 8.29
CA MET A 20 -17.66 3.30 7.94
C MET A 20 -18.36 3.84 6.68
N PRO A 21 -18.94 5.05 6.72
CA PRO A 21 -19.50 5.69 5.53
C PRO A 21 -18.45 5.94 4.45
N ALA A 22 -18.77 5.65 3.18
CA ALA A 22 -17.87 5.89 2.05
C ALA A 22 -17.45 7.36 1.90
N ALA A 23 -18.29 8.30 2.35
CA ALA A 23 -17.99 9.74 2.36
C ALA A 23 -16.77 10.12 3.23
N LEU A 24 -16.29 9.22 4.09
CA LEU A 24 -15.06 9.41 4.87
C LEU A 24 -13.79 9.17 4.05
N GLY A 25 -13.90 8.59 2.84
CA GLY A 25 -12.74 8.31 1.99
C GLY A 25 -11.83 7.21 2.53
N ILE A 26 -12.35 6.31 3.36
CA ILE A 26 -11.59 5.17 3.89
C ILE A 26 -11.43 4.13 2.78
N GLU A 27 -10.19 3.91 2.39
CA GLU A 27 -9.83 2.89 1.41
C GLU A 27 -10.01 1.49 2.00
N PRO A 28 -10.56 0.53 1.24
CA PRO A 28 -10.55 -0.87 1.64
C PRO A 28 -9.12 -1.40 1.75
N ASP A 29 -8.93 -2.48 2.52
CA ASP A 29 -7.65 -3.20 2.64
C ASP A 29 -6.48 -2.38 3.24
N ARG A 30 -6.78 -1.26 3.90
CA ARG A 30 -5.80 -0.45 4.63
C ARG A 30 -5.72 -0.88 6.10
N GLU A 31 -4.52 -0.84 6.66
CA GLU A 31 -4.30 -1.07 8.09
C GLU A 31 -4.54 0.20 8.92
N TRP A 32 -5.15 0.02 10.10
CA TRP A 32 -5.52 1.10 11.02
C TRP A 32 -5.12 0.74 12.44
N THR A 33 -4.75 1.75 13.20
CA THR A 33 -4.52 1.66 14.64
C THR A 33 -5.73 2.19 15.37
N ILE A 34 -6.22 1.42 16.35
CA ILE A 34 -7.33 1.81 17.22
C ILE A 34 -6.76 1.96 18.63
N VAL A 35 -6.88 3.16 19.19
CA VAL A 35 -6.49 3.45 20.58
C VAL A 35 -7.75 3.76 21.37
N GLU A 36 -7.96 3.01 22.45
CA GLU A 36 -8.99 3.32 23.43
C GLU A 36 -8.37 4.12 24.58
N ALA A 37 -8.88 5.33 24.82
CA ALA A 37 -8.49 6.17 25.93
C ALA A 37 -9.69 6.95 26.46
N ASP A 38 -9.90 6.98 27.77
CA ASP A 38 -10.96 7.76 28.44
C ASP A 38 -12.37 7.51 27.88
N GLY A 39 -12.68 6.26 27.49
CA GLY A 39 -13.95 5.87 26.90
C GLY A 39 -14.17 6.39 25.47
N LYS A 40 -13.13 6.93 24.84
CA LYS A 40 -13.11 7.32 23.42
C LYS A 40 -12.21 6.38 22.64
N MET A 41 -12.66 6.03 21.44
CA MET A 41 -11.82 5.35 20.45
C MET A 41 -11.31 6.37 19.45
N THR A 42 -10.00 6.44 19.30
CA THR A 42 -9.32 7.16 18.23
C THR A 42 -8.85 6.14 17.20
N ILE A 43 -9.20 6.36 15.93
CA ILE A 43 -8.89 5.48 14.82
C ILE A 43 -8.03 6.27 13.83
N GLU A 44 -6.80 5.82 13.62
CA GLU A 44 -5.82 6.49 12.75
C GLU A 44 -5.22 5.50 11.77
N PRO A 45 -4.84 5.93 10.55
CA PRO A 45 -4.15 5.06 9.63
C PRO A 45 -2.89 4.52 10.29
N ALA A 46 -2.66 3.21 10.24
CA ALA A 46 -1.42 2.66 10.74
C ALA A 46 -0.26 3.31 9.97
N ALA A 47 0.73 3.82 10.70
CA ALA A 47 1.94 4.34 10.08
C ALA A 47 2.53 3.19 9.25
N ASN A 48 2.47 3.29 7.92
CA ASN A 48 3.03 2.27 7.07
C ASN A 48 4.55 2.35 7.25
N PRO A 49 5.22 1.42 7.96
CA PRO A 49 6.66 1.39 7.88
C PRO A 49 6.93 1.04 6.43
N MET A 50 7.38 2.03 5.65
CA MET A 50 7.85 1.83 4.28
C MET A 50 8.57 0.49 4.27
N LYS A 51 8.00 -0.54 3.64
CA LYS A 51 8.48 -1.92 3.74
C LYS A 51 9.91 -1.91 3.21
N LYS A 52 10.88 -1.68 4.09
CA LYS A 52 12.29 -1.83 3.78
C LYS A 52 12.42 -3.30 3.53
N ILE A 53 12.66 -3.64 2.26
CA ILE A 53 13.02 -4.99 1.89
C ILE A 53 14.19 -5.36 2.81
N ASP A 54 13.99 -6.39 3.62
CA ASP A 54 15.02 -6.85 4.53
C ASP A 54 16.13 -7.50 3.72
N VAL A 55 17.17 -6.70 3.47
CA VAL A 55 18.36 -7.12 2.73
C VAL A 55 19.18 -8.18 3.46
N SER A 56 18.97 -8.39 4.76
CA SER A 56 19.74 -9.39 5.53
C SER A 56 19.49 -10.82 5.07
N GLY A 57 18.28 -11.12 4.58
CA GLY A 57 17.93 -12.46 4.08
C GLY A 57 18.61 -12.85 2.77
N PHE A 58 19.12 -11.87 2.02
CA PHE A 58 19.79 -12.10 0.73
C PHE A 58 21.18 -11.47 0.60
N TRP A 59 21.63 -10.74 1.62
CA TRP A 59 23.01 -10.26 1.72
C TRP A 59 23.98 -11.45 1.66
N GLY A 60 24.81 -11.49 0.61
CA GLY A 60 25.78 -12.57 0.43
C GLY A 60 25.24 -13.88 -0.16
N LYS A 61 23.97 -13.94 -0.63
CA LYS A 61 23.45 -15.12 -1.36
C LYS A 61 24.03 -15.31 -2.77
N ALA A 62 24.78 -14.33 -3.28
CA ALA A 62 25.40 -14.39 -4.60
C ALA A 62 26.91 -14.01 -4.57
N PRO A 63 27.75 -14.77 -3.84
CA PRO A 63 29.16 -14.43 -3.63
C PRO A 63 30.05 -14.62 -4.87
N GLY A 64 29.52 -15.26 -5.92
CA GLY A 64 30.20 -15.47 -7.21
C GLY A 64 29.48 -14.81 -8.39
N LEU A 65 28.58 -13.87 -8.14
CA LEU A 65 27.88 -13.15 -9.20
C LEU A 65 28.87 -12.26 -9.95
N GLN A 66 29.29 -12.69 -11.13
CA GLN A 66 30.04 -11.85 -12.04
C GLN A 66 29.05 -10.90 -12.73
N LEU A 67 29.30 -9.60 -12.60
CA LEU A 67 28.59 -8.61 -13.39
C LEU A 67 28.87 -8.93 -14.87
N PRO A 68 27.84 -9.14 -15.69
CA PRO A 68 28.06 -9.28 -17.12
C PRO A 68 28.77 -8.01 -17.63
N PRO A 69 29.68 -8.14 -18.61
CA PRO A 69 30.27 -6.98 -19.25
C PRO A 69 29.15 -6.07 -19.75
N ARG A 70 29.37 -4.75 -19.66
CA ARG A 70 28.40 -3.77 -20.13
C ARG A 70 28.27 -3.91 -21.65
N GLU A 71 27.20 -4.57 -22.08
CA GLU A 71 26.80 -4.57 -23.49
C GLU A 71 26.01 -3.29 -23.78
N ASP A 72 26.14 -2.79 -25.00
CA ASP A 72 25.22 -1.80 -25.55
C ASP A 72 23.87 -2.50 -25.76
N PHE A 73 23.03 -2.48 -24.73
CA PHE A 73 21.68 -3.01 -24.80
C PHE A 73 20.90 -2.26 -25.90
N GLU A 74 20.14 -3.01 -26.71
CA GLU A 74 19.16 -2.42 -27.62
C GLU A 74 18.24 -1.46 -26.84
N GLU A 75 17.77 -0.41 -27.52
CA GLU A 75 16.91 0.60 -26.90
C GLU A 75 15.74 -0.07 -26.16
N ARG A 76 15.66 0.17 -24.85
CA ARG A 76 14.65 -0.44 -23.98
C ARG A 76 13.26 -0.18 -24.57
N PRO A 77 12.35 -1.16 -24.65
CA PRO A 77 11.00 -0.95 -25.21
C PRO A 77 10.21 0.15 -24.48
N SER A 78 10.52 0.43 -23.22
CA SER A 78 9.95 1.57 -22.47
C SER A 78 10.44 2.95 -22.95
N ALA A 79 11.58 3.03 -23.63
CA ALA A 79 12.09 4.24 -24.27
C ALA A 79 11.47 4.49 -25.67
N LEU A 80 10.90 3.45 -26.29
CA LEU A 80 10.12 3.54 -27.56
C LEU A 80 8.67 3.98 -27.33
N ALA A 81 8.10 3.73 -26.15
CA ALA A 81 6.71 4.06 -25.81
C ALA A 81 6.29 5.53 -26.04
N PRO A 82 7.13 6.56 -25.78
CA PRO A 82 6.71 7.94 -26.06
C PRO A 82 6.74 8.34 -27.55
N ARG A 83 7.21 7.48 -28.48
CA ARG A 83 7.38 7.84 -29.90
C ARG A 83 6.39 7.18 -30.86
N LEU A 84 5.60 6.21 -30.42
CA LEU A 84 4.55 5.64 -31.26
C LEU A 84 3.30 6.55 -31.17
N PRO A 85 2.81 7.12 -32.29
CA PRO A 85 1.52 7.77 -32.27
C PRO A 85 0.49 6.71 -31.86
N SER A 86 -0.22 6.95 -30.76
CA SER A 86 -1.35 6.12 -30.34
C SER A 86 -2.39 6.14 -31.46
N GLY A 87 -2.32 5.15 -32.35
CA GLY A 87 -3.26 4.95 -33.44
C GLY A 87 -4.65 4.72 -32.85
N ARG A 88 -5.44 5.79 -32.84
CA ARG A 88 -6.89 5.71 -32.64
C ARG A 88 -7.49 5.34 -34.00
N SER A 89 -8.02 4.14 -34.11
CA SER A 89 -8.98 3.72 -35.13
C SER A 89 -10.17 3.10 -34.43
#